data_AF-H3NT81-F1
#
_entry.id   AF-H3NT81-F1
#
_cell.length_a   1.000
_cell.length_b   1.000
_cell.length_c   1.000
_cell.angle_alpha   90.00
_cell.angle_beta   90.00
_cell.angle_gamma   90.00
#
_symmetry.space_group_name_H-M   'P 1'
#
loop_
_entity.id
_entity.type
_entity.pdbx_description
1 polymer ?
#
loop_
_entity_poly.entity_id
_entity_poly.type
_entity_poly.pdbx_seq_one_letter_code
_entity_poly.pdbx_strand_id
1 'polypeptide(L)'
;MQIWAYVRPFTFHGHRCEVKVTLTLSETISSLYVDDLLIDEQSIRYIDGLITFIHPLQTASGVEAKVESGYFNWWNVGIAVTENGRIVHESHPGEDLRYGEALMDDLNGMKASVADAGESKWEQNKYSIYADLGLGALFFIVSKVTGDLVLAAIVGGVTGLGLIVLQRFVKVDLLGGFAVFGTIMLGISTAFSLVLQDSYWVQMKGTALGLFTASLFMADGLLRQGAYFGARFERYMPGSLHHNRLAIGMSLVGIVSAGGNYFVAENFSEDFWLTYTTFLDFPIFMVSFLVILRWARKSKGAIEGTTE
;
A
#
# COMPACT_ATOMS: atom_id res chain seq x y z
N MET A 1 -15.91 -23.05 13.11
CA MET A 1 -14.92 -24.07 12.69
C MET A 1 -13.59 -23.68 13.32
N GLN A 2 -13.01 -24.57 14.11
CA GLN A 2 -11.73 -24.33 14.81
C GLN A 2 -10.57 -24.46 13.83
N ILE A 3 -9.68 -23.47 13.79
CA ILE A 3 -8.49 -23.45 12.94
C ILE A 3 -7.29 -23.97 13.73
N TRP A 4 -7.14 -23.50 14.96
CA TRP A 4 -5.99 -23.81 15.81
C TRP A 4 -6.36 -23.67 17.29
N ALA A 5 -5.66 -24.38 18.17
CA ALA A 5 -5.76 -24.15 19.61
C ALA A 5 -4.41 -24.27 20.31
N TYR A 6 -4.19 -23.38 21.25
CA TYR A 6 -3.14 -23.42 22.25
C TYR A 6 -3.72 -23.93 23.56
N VAL A 7 -3.03 -24.88 24.19
CA VAL A 7 -3.41 -25.44 25.49
C VAL A 7 -2.20 -25.39 26.40
N ARG A 8 -2.36 -24.79 27.58
CA ARG A 8 -1.28 -24.71 28.56
C ARG A 8 -1.75 -25.08 29.97
N PRO A 9 -1.31 -26.24 30.49
CA PRO A 9 -1.56 -26.61 31.87
C PRO A 9 -0.59 -25.91 32.82
N PHE A 10 -1.06 -25.59 34.03
CA PHE A 10 -0.28 -25.08 35.14
C PHE A 10 -0.87 -25.54 36.48
N THR A 11 -0.12 -25.37 37.57
CA THR A 11 -0.57 -25.73 38.92
C THR A 11 -0.65 -24.47 39.78
N PHE A 12 -1.76 -24.29 40.48
CA PHE A 12 -1.96 -23.15 41.38
C PHE A 12 -2.58 -23.62 42.69
N HIS A 13 -1.88 -23.41 43.81
CA HIS A 13 -2.29 -23.86 45.16
C HIS A 13 -2.80 -25.31 45.24
N GLY A 14 -2.18 -26.22 44.48
CA GLY A 14 -2.54 -27.65 44.46
C GLY A 14 -3.66 -28.03 43.48
N HIS A 15 -4.29 -27.06 42.82
CA HIS A 15 -5.29 -27.27 41.76
C HIS A 15 -4.63 -27.40 40.39
N ARG A 16 -5.20 -28.22 39.52
CA ARG A 16 -4.78 -28.36 38.13
C ARG A 16 -5.54 -27.35 37.29
N CYS A 17 -4.84 -26.34 36.79
CA CYS A 17 -5.43 -25.31 35.95
C CYS A 17 -4.99 -25.48 34.50
N GLU A 18 -5.84 -25.10 33.56
CA GLU A 18 -5.52 -25.14 32.13
C GLU A 18 -6.11 -23.91 31.42
N VAL A 19 -5.28 -23.22 30.64
CA VAL A 19 -5.75 -22.19 29.71
C VAL A 19 -5.81 -22.78 28.31
N LYS A 20 -6.93 -22.58 27.64
CA LYS A 20 -7.13 -22.96 26.24
C LYS A 20 -7.49 -21.73 25.41
N VAL A 21 -6.64 -21.40 24.44
CA VAL A 21 -6.90 -20.31 23.48
C VAL A 21 -7.17 -20.93 22.11
N THR A 22 -8.37 -20.71 21.59
CA THR A 22 -8.86 -21.28 20.33
C THR A 22 -9.02 -20.19 19.28
N LEU A 23 -8.40 -20.36 18.13
CA LEU A 23 -8.62 -19.51 16.96
C LEU A 23 -9.70 -20.12 16.06
N THR A 24 -10.64 -19.29 15.66
CA THR A 24 -11.70 -19.62 14.70
C THR A 24 -11.54 -18.77 13.43
N LEU A 25 -12.49 -18.84 12.51
CA LEU A 25 -12.49 -18.02 11.29
C LEU A 25 -12.74 -16.53 11.55
N SER A 26 -13.39 -16.17 12.67
CA SER A 26 -13.86 -14.80 12.91
C SER A 26 -13.47 -14.24 14.28
N GLU A 27 -13.10 -15.10 15.22
CA GLU A 27 -12.83 -14.72 16.61
C GLU A 27 -11.77 -15.61 17.27
N THR A 28 -11.16 -15.08 18.31
CA THR A 28 -10.32 -15.83 19.26
C THR A 28 -11.10 -16.03 20.55
N ILE A 29 -11.09 -17.25 21.07
CA ILE A 29 -11.79 -17.64 22.30
C ILE A 29 -10.74 -18.10 23.30
N SER A 30 -10.71 -17.53 24.50
CA SER A 30 -9.85 -17.97 25.60
C SER A 30 -10.72 -18.53 26.73
N SER A 31 -10.41 -19.73 27.19
CA SER A 31 -11.15 -20.45 28.22
C SER A 31 -10.19 -20.89 29.34
N LEU A 32 -10.59 -20.73 30.59
CA LEU A 32 -9.85 -21.15 31.79
C LEU A 32 -10.58 -22.31 32.47
N TYR A 33 -9.84 -23.39 32.71
CA TYR A 33 -10.33 -24.58 33.41
C TYR A 33 -9.57 -24.78 34.73
N VAL A 34 -10.27 -25.24 35.76
CA VAL A 34 -9.70 -25.64 37.06
C VAL A 34 -10.29 -26.99 37.45
N ASP A 35 -9.44 -27.99 37.66
CA ASP A 35 -9.83 -29.38 37.95
C ASP A 35 -10.89 -29.90 36.96
N ASP A 36 -10.65 -29.66 35.67
CA ASP A 36 -11.50 -29.99 34.52
C ASP A 36 -12.86 -29.25 34.45
N LEU A 37 -13.11 -28.28 35.35
CA LEU A 37 -14.30 -27.42 35.33
C LEU A 37 -13.99 -26.10 34.62
N LEU A 38 -14.84 -25.70 33.66
CA LEU A 38 -14.76 -24.38 33.02
C LEU A 38 -15.13 -23.28 34.03
N ILE A 39 -14.19 -22.37 34.30
CA ILE A 39 -14.36 -21.27 35.25
C ILE A 39 -14.67 -19.96 34.54
N ASP A 40 -14.02 -19.70 33.41
CA ASP A 40 -14.23 -18.47 32.64
C ASP A 40 -14.00 -18.70 31.15
N GLU A 41 -14.72 -17.97 30.32
CA GLU A 41 -14.57 -17.98 28.86
C GLU A 41 -14.81 -16.57 28.30
N GLN A 42 -13.89 -16.11 27.46
CA GLN A 42 -13.93 -14.81 26.82
C GLN A 42 -13.69 -14.97 25.33
N SER A 43 -14.36 -14.15 24.50
CA SER A 43 -14.23 -14.20 23.05
C SER A 43 -14.12 -12.81 22.45
N ILE A 44 -13.29 -12.68 21.41
CA ILE A 44 -13.03 -11.42 20.71
C ILE A 44 -12.99 -11.66 19.22
N ARG A 45 -13.82 -10.90 18.51
CA ARG A 45 -13.82 -10.88 17.06
C ARG A 45 -12.58 -10.12 16.56
N TYR A 46 -11.99 -10.60 15.48
CA TYR A 46 -10.80 -9.97 14.90
C TYR A 46 -11.01 -8.50 14.51
N ILE A 47 -12.26 -8.12 14.21
CA ILE A 47 -12.61 -6.73 13.88
C ILE A 47 -12.58 -5.80 15.09
N ASP A 48 -12.76 -6.34 16.29
CA ASP A 48 -12.78 -5.58 17.54
C ASP A 48 -11.37 -5.41 18.14
N GLY A 49 -10.38 -6.15 17.61
CA GLY A 49 -8.96 -5.99 17.91
C GLY A 49 -8.25 -7.27 18.35
N LEU A 50 -6.97 -7.12 18.73
CA LEU A 50 -6.16 -8.14 19.39
C LEU A 50 -5.88 -7.64 20.80
N ILE A 51 -6.59 -8.17 21.80
CA ILE A 51 -6.32 -7.85 23.20
C ILE A 51 -5.96 -9.09 24.00
N THR A 52 -5.31 -8.85 25.12
CA THR A 52 -4.95 -9.85 26.12
C THR A 52 -6.19 -10.21 26.91
N PHE A 53 -6.50 -11.50 26.99
CA PHE A 53 -7.58 -11.99 27.85
C PHE A 53 -7.10 -12.02 29.28
N ILE A 54 -7.95 -11.58 30.21
CA ILE A 54 -7.65 -11.58 31.65
C ILE A 54 -8.73 -12.37 32.35
N HIS A 55 -8.41 -13.59 32.76
CA HIS A 55 -9.32 -14.46 33.48
C HIS A 55 -9.13 -14.29 34.99
N PRO A 56 -10.20 -13.99 35.76
CA PRO A 56 -10.15 -14.04 37.21
C PRO A 56 -10.10 -15.51 37.66
N LEU A 57 -9.15 -15.84 38.54
CA LEU A 57 -9.03 -17.15 39.17
C LEU A 57 -9.27 -16.99 40.67
N GLN A 58 -10.34 -17.58 41.18
CA GLN A 58 -10.60 -17.65 42.63
C GLN A 58 -10.61 -19.10 43.08
N THR A 59 -9.85 -19.38 44.14
CA THR A 59 -9.84 -20.70 44.79
C THR A 59 -10.86 -20.74 45.93
N ALA A 60 -11.33 -21.94 46.30
CA ALA A 60 -12.24 -22.13 47.43
C ALA A 60 -11.65 -21.65 48.78
N SER A 61 -10.32 -21.54 48.87
CA SER A 61 -9.57 -20.95 49.99
C SER A 61 -9.63 -19.42 50.06
N GLY A 62 -10.29 -18.75 49.10
CA GLY A 62 -10.39 -17.28 49.05
C GLY A 62 -9.17 -16.58 48.47
N VAL A 63 -8.27 -17.32 47.82
CA VAL A 63 -7.10 -16.75 47.15
C VAL A 63 -7.46 -16.34 45.73
N GLU A 64 -7.17 -15.09 45.38
CA GLU A 64 -7.42 -14.51 44.06
C GLU A 64 -6.12 -14.39 43.24
N ALA A 65 -6.20 -14.80 41.98
CA ALA A 65 -5.18 -14.60 40.98
C ALA A 65 -5.78 -14.12 39.65
N LYS A 66 -4.94 -13.57 38.79
CA LYS A 66 -5.27 -13.20 37.41
C LYS A 66 -4.46 -14.06 36.46
N VAL A 67 -5.14 -14.67 35.51
CA VAL A 67 -4.52 -15.45 34.45
C VAL A 67 -4.65 -14.65 33.15
N GLU A 68 -3.53 -14.15 32.67
CA GLU A 68 -3.44 -13.41 31.41
C GLU A 68 -3.09 -14.38 30.28
N SER A 69 -3.77 -14.27 29.14
CA SER A 69 -3.43 -14.99 27.91
C SER A 69 -3.40 -14.02 26.73
N GLY A 70 -2.30 -14.02 25.99
CA GLY A 70 -2.09 -13.02 24.95
C GLY A 70 -0.94 -13.36 24.02
N TYR A 71 -0.83 -12.60 22.94
CA TYR A 71 0.26 -12.74 21.99
C TYR A 71 1.50 -12.05 22.52
N PHE A 72 2.64 -12.75 22.53
CA PHE A 72 3.95 -12.12 22.76
C PHE A 72 4.72 -11.87 21.46
N ASN A 73 4.24 -12.42 20.34
CA ASN A 73 4.69 -12.09 19.00
C ASN A 73 3.55 -12.37 17.98
N TRP A 74 3.84 -12.25 16.67
CA TRP A 74 2.83 -12.43 15.59
C TRP A 74 2.15 -13.80 15.53
N TRP A 75 2.68 -14.82 16.18
CA TRP A 75 2.24 -16.20 15.98
C TRP A 75 2.01 -16.96 17.29
N ASN A 76 2.70 -16.56 18.36
CA ASN A 76 2.73 -17.33 19.60
C ASN A 76 1.93 -16.65 20.70
N VAL A 77 1.11 -17.47 21.36
CA VAL A 77 0.34 -17.10 22.54
C VAL A 77 1.08 -17.60 23.77
N GLY A 78 1.14 -16.76 24.80
CA GLY A 78 1.65 -17.11 26.11
C GLY A 78 0.59 -16.88 27.19
N ILE A 79 0.88 -17.43 28.37
CA ILE A 79 0.15 -17.15 29.61
C ILE A 79 1.08 -16.66 30.71
N ALA A 80 0.54 -15.82 31.58
CA ALA A 80 1.14 -15.38 32.82
C ALA A 80 0.08 -15.42 33.93
N VAL A 81 0.45 -15.89 35.12
CA VAL A 81 -0.43 -15.96 36.28
C VAL A 81 0.13 -15.07 37.37
N THR A 82 -0.68 -14.14 37.83
CA THR A 82 -0.29 -13.14 38.83
C THR A 82 -1.19 -13.26 40.06
N GLU A 83 -0.59 -13.45 41.22
CA GLU A 83 -1.24 -13.47 42.53
C GLU A 83 -0.77 -12.27 43.34
N ASN A 84 -1.69 -11.42 43.81
CA ASN A 84 -1.35 -10.22 44.61
C ASN A 84 -0.27 -9.32 43.97
N GLY A 85 -0.27 -9.22 42.64
CA GLY A 85 0.73 -8.43 41.88
C GLY A 85 2.10 -9.09 41.72
N ARG A 86 2.28 -10.34 42.17
CA ARG A 86 3.49 -11.14 41.92
C ARG A 86 3.20 -12.24 40.92
N ILE A 87 4.10 -12.41 39.97
CA ILE A 87 4.03 -13.47 38.97
C ILE A 87 4.37 -14.80 39.65
N VAL A 88 3.44 -15.75 39.57
CA VAL A 88 3.59 -17.10 40.16
C VAL A 88 3.80 -18.17 39.08
N HIS A 89 3.39 -17.90 37.84
CA HIS A 89 3.63 -18.79 36.71
C HIS A 89 3.74 -18.01 35.40
N GLU A 90 4.71 -18.38 34.57
CA GLU A 90 4.83 -17.90 33.19
C GLU A 90 5.12 -19.06 32.25
N SER A 91 4.45 -19.05 31.11
CA SER A 91 4.81 -19.95 30.01
C SER A 91 6.12 -19.55 29.33
N HIS A 92 6.40 -18.24 29.25
CA HIS A 92 7.54 -17.65 28.56
C HIS A 92 8.08 -16.50 29.44
N PRO A 93 9.11 -16.76 30.27
CA PRO A 93 9.57 -15.78 31.26
C PRO A 93 10.08 -14.49 30.63
N GLY A 94 9.57 -13.35 31.10
CA GLY A 94 10.03 -12.01 30.70
C GLY A 94 9.50 -11.48 29.37
N GLU A 95 8.58 -12.20 28.71
CA GLU A 95 7.92 -11.77 27.47
C GLU A 95 6.63 -10.97 27.76
N ASP A 96 6.37 -9.93 26.97
CA ASP A 96 5.15 -9.12 27.10
C ASP A 96 4.00 -9.73 26.29
N LEU A 97 2.95 -10.18 26.99
CA LEU A 97 1.74 -10.78 26.39
C LEU A 97 0.82 -9.76 25.72
N ARG A 98 1.12 -8.46 25.82
CA ARG A 98 0.35 -7.36 25.22
C ARG A 98 0.90 -6.93 23.86
N TYR A 99 1.80 -7.70 23.26
CA TYR A 99 2.35 -7.41 21.93
C TYR A 99 1.23 -7.16 20.89
N GLY A 100 0.16 -7.96 20.93
CA GLY A 100 -0.98 -7.82 20.02
C GLY A 100 -1.71 -6.48 20.13
N GLU A 101 -1.85 -5.96 21.36
CA GLU A 101 -2.46 -4.65 21.64
C GLU A 101 -1.58 -3.52 21.10
N ALA A 102 -0.28 -3.57 21.43
CA ALA A 102 0.70 -2.58 20.99
C ALA A 102 0.78 -2.50 19.45
N LEU A 103 0.74 -3.65 18.77
CA LEU A 103 0.70 -3.70 17.30
C LEU A 103 -0.58 -3.05 16.75
N MET A 104 -1.73 -3.30 17.36
CA MET A 104 -3.01 -2.77 16.88
C MET A 104 -3.11 -1.26 17.10
N ASP A 105 -2.60 -0.77 18.23
CA ASP A 105 -2.50 0.66 18.50
C ASP A 105 -1.57 1.37 17.52
N ASP A 106 -0.42 0.77 17.18
CA ASP A 106 0.50 1.30 16.16
C ASP A 106 -0.16 1.33 14.76
N LEU A 107 -0.89 0.27 14.38
CA LEU A 107 -1.65 0.21 13.12
C LEU A 107 -2.76 1.26 13.06
N ASN A 108 -3.51 1.43 14.15
CA ASN A 108 -4.57 2.43 14.24
C ASN A 108 -4.01 3.86 14.21
N GLY A 109 -2.92 4.11 14.94
CA GLY A 109 -2.20 5.38 14.89
C GLY A 109 -1.64 5.67 13.50
N MET A 110 -1.12 4.66 12.80
CA MET A 110 -0.71 4.77 11.40
C MET A 110 -1.89 5.15 10.51
N LYS A 111 -3.02 4.45 10.60
CA LYS A 111 -4.22 4.72 9.79
C LYS A 111 -4.74 6.15 9.99
N ALA A 112 -4.82 6.61 11.23
CA ALA A 112 -5.23 7.97 11.55
C ALA A 112 -4.25 9.03 10.99
N SER A 113 -2.94 8.82 11.18
CA SER A 113 -1.93 9.74 10.66
C SER A 113 -1.85 9.79 9.13
N VAL A 114 -2.11 8.66 8.45
CA VAL A 114 -2.17 8.59 6.98
C VAL A 114 -3.43 9.27 6.45
N ALA A 115 -4.56 9.16 7.14
CA ALA A 115 -5.79 9.85 6.76
C ALA A 115 -5.62 11.39 6.83
N ASP A 116 -5.08 11.90 7.94
CA ASP A 116 -4.88 13.33 8.15
C ASP A 116 -3.82 13.93 7.19
N ALA A 117 -2.69 13.22 7.01
CA ALA A 117 -1.69 13.61 6.01
C ALA A 117 -2.21 13.55 4.57
N GLY A 118 -3.12 12.60 4.28
CA GLY A 118 -3.78 12.46 2.99
C GLY A 118 -4.73 13.62 2.68
N GLU A 119 -5.55 14.04 3.65
CA GLU A 119 -6.47 15.18 3.49
C GLU A 119 -5.73 16.49 3.25
N SER A 120 -4.66 16.76 4.03
CA SER A 120 -3.84 17.96 3.84
C SER A 120 -3.15 17.99 2.47
N LYS A 121 -2.61 16.85 2.02
CA LYS A 121 -2.02 16.73 0.67
C LYS A 121 -3.05 16.90 -0.44
N TRP A 122 -4.25 16.35 -0.26
CA TRP A 122 -5.35 16.47 -1.21
C TRP A 122 -5.75 17.93 -1.42
N GLU A 123 -5.97 18.67 -0.33
CA GLU A 123 -6.38 20.08 -0.38
C GLU A 123 -5.39 20.96 -1.14
N GLN A 124 -4.09 20.67 -1.01
CA GLN A 124 -3.02 21.39 -1.72
C GLN A 124 -2.95 21.04 -3.22
N ASN A 125 -3.19 19.78 -3.59
CA ASN A 125 -2.90 19.28 -4.94
C ASN A 125 -4.14 19.09 -5.83
N LYS A 126 -5.36 19.15 -5.27
CA LYS A 126 -6.62 18.83 -5.97
C LYS A 126 -6.79 19.49 -7.33
N TYR A 127 -6.40 20.76 -7.47
CA TYR A 127 -6.54 21.48 -8.75
C TYR A 127 -5.64 20.91 -9.85
N SER A 128 -4.40 20.54 -9.52
CA SER A 128 -3.49 19.89 -10.47
C SER A 128 -3.99 18.48 -10.85
N ILE A 129 -4.55 17.75 -9.88
CA ILE A 129 -5.14 16.42 -10.12
C ILE A 129 -6.37 16.53 -11.02
N TYR A 130 -7.23 17.52 -10.79
CA TYR A 130 -8.39 17.78 -11.65
C TYR A 130 -7.99 18.21 -13.06
N ALA A 131 -6.92 19.00 -13.22
CA ALA A 131 -6.42 19.39 -14.53
C ALA A 131 -5.96 18.15 -15.33
N ASP A 132 -5.20 17.26 -14.71
CA ASP A 132 -4.76 16.00 -15.31
C ASP A 132 -5.93 15.09 -15.67
N LEU A 133 -6.87 14.89 -14.74
CA LEU A 133 -8.04 14.06 -14.96
C LEU A 133 -8.94 14.63 -16.05
N GLY A 134 -9.11 15.96 -16.07
CA GLY A 134 -9.88 16.67 -17.09
C GLY A 134 -9.27 16.52 -18.48
N LEU A 135 -7.95 16.65 -18.60
CA LEU A 135 -7.23 16.39 -19.86
C LEU A 135 -7.39 14.94 -20.33
N GLY A 136 -7.24 13.97 -19.42
CA GLY A 136 -7.45 12.56 -19.73
C GLY A 136 -8.90 12.25 -20.15
N ALA A 137 -9.88 12.80 -19.44
CA ALA A 137 -11.30 12.66 -19.76
C ALA A 137 -11.65 13.30 -21.10
N LEU A 138 -11.10 14.48 -21.40
CA LEU A 138 -11.28 15.14 -22.70
C LEU A 138 -10.73 14.26 -23.84
N PHE A 139 -9.51 13.74 -23.68
CA PHE A 139 -8.92 12.82 -24.65
C PHE A 139 -9.84 11.60 -24.89
N PHE A 140 -10.30 10.97 -23.81
CA PHE A 140 -11.20 9.82 -23.90
C PHE A 140 -12.52 10.17 -24.60
N ILE A 141 -13.18 11.27 -24.22
CA ILE A 141 -14.46 11.70 -24.81
C ILE A 141 -14.28 11.96 -26.30
N VAL A 142 -13.27 12.72 -26.71
CA VAL A 142 -13.03 13.03 -28.12
C VAL A 142 -12.76 11.74 -28.88
N SER A 143 -11.84 10.89 -28.41
CA SER A 143 -11.52 9.62 -29.07
C SER A 143 -12.74 8.73 -29.23
N LYS A 144 -13.65 8.72 -28.24
CA LYS A 144 -14.84 7.87 -28.26
C LYS A 144 -15.95 8.42 -29.15
N VAL A 145 -16.14 9.73 -29.17
CA VAL A 145 -17.17 10.40 -29.98
C VAL A 145 -16.79 10.44 -31.45
N THR A 146 -15.52 10.70 -31.76
CA THR A 146 -15.06 10.87 -33.15
C THR A 146 -14.51 9.58 -33.76
N GLY A 147 -14.07 8.63 -32.93
CA GLY A 147 -13.35 7.44 -33.39
C GLY A 147 -11.93 7.74 -33.87
N ASP A 148 -11.43 8.97 -33.69
CA ASP A 148 -10.14 9.43 -34.20
C ASP A 148 -9.18 9.78 -33.05
N LEU A 149 -8.16 8.93 -32.91
CA LEU A 149 -7.11 9.06 -31.89
C LEU A 149 -6.17 10.25 -32.16
N VAL A 150 -5.95 10.59 -33.43
CA VAL A 150 -5.09 11.71 -33.84
C VAL A 150 -5.80 13.02 -33.47
N LEU A 151 -7.09 13.13 -33.79
CA LEU A 151 -7.90 14.29 -33.39
C LEU A 151 -7.95 14.44 -31.87
N ALA A 152 -8.15 13.35 -31.13
CA ALA A 152 -8.14 13.37 -29.66
C ALA A 152 -6.80 13.86 -29.09
N ALA A 153 -5.68 13.44 -29.69
CA ALA A 153 -4.37 13.87 -29.28
C ALA A 153 -4.08 15.34 -29.63
N ILE A 154 -4.54 15.83 -30.79
CA ILE A 154 -4.44 17.25 -31.16
C ILE A 154 -5.26 18.11 -30.20
N VAL A 155 -6.51 17.72 -29.92
CA VAL A 155 -7.37 18.45 -28.98
C VAL A 155 -6.74 18.46 -27.59
N GLY A 156 -6.30 17.31 -27.09
CA GLY A 156 -5.59 17.22 -25.80
C GLY A 156 -4.32 18.09 -25.78
N GLY A 157 -3.56 18.09 -26.88
CA GLY A 157 -2.38 18.93 -27.07
C GLY A 157 -2.68 20.43 -26.98
N VAL A 158 -3.67 20.91 -27.75
CA VAL A 158 -4.09 22.31 -27.76
C VAL A 158 -4.65 22.73 -26.40
N THR A 159 -5.49 21.90 -25.79
CA THR A 159 -6.02 22.18 -24.44
C THR A 159 -4.92 22.23 -23.39
N GLY A 160 -3.95 21.32 -23.45
CA GLY A 160 -2.79 21.32 -22.55
C GLY A 160 -1.93 22.57 -22.69
N LEU A 161 -1.66 23.02 -23.92
CA LEU A 161 -0.99 24.31 -24.17
C LEU A 161 -1.84 25.49 -23.63
N GLY A 162 -3.16 25.42 -23.78
CA GLY A 162 -4.10 26.36 -23.19
C GLY A 162 -3.97 26.45 -21.67
N LEU A 163 -3.81 25.31 -20.97
CA LEU A 163 -3.57 25.30 -19.52
C LEU A 163 -2.25 25.98 -19.15
N ILE A 164 -1.20 25.83 -19.97
CA ILE A 164 0.07 26.53 -19.74
C ILE A 164 -0.11 28.06 -19.77
N VAL A 165 -0.93 28.55 -20.70
CA VAL A 165 -1.26 29.97 -20.78
C VAL A 165 -2.17 30.39 -19.62
N LEU A 166 -3.20 29.59 -19.32
CA LEU A 166 -4.17 29.86 -18.26
C LEU A 166 -3.52 29.91 -16.86
N GLN A 167 -2.51 29.08 -16.61
CA GLN A 167 -1.76 29.06 -15.36
C GLN A 167 -1.21 30.45 -14.98
N ARG A 168 -0.91 31.32 -15.96
CA ARG A 168 -0.43 32.69 -15.70
C ARG A 168 -1.48 33.61 -15.08
N PHE A 169 -2.75 33.28 -15.24
CA PHE A 169 -3.88 34.08 -14.79
C PHE A 169 -4.56 33.51 -13.55
N VAL A 170 -4.19 32.29 -13.15
CA VAL A 170 -4.83 31.54 -12.07
C VAL A 170 -3.84 31.34 -10.93
N LYS A 171 -4.29 31.61 -9.70
CA LYS A 171 -3.46 31.49 -8.48
C LYS A 171 -3.25 30.04 -8.02
N VAL A 172 -4.13 29.12 -8.44
CA VAL A 172 -4.00 27.70 -8.12
C VAL A 172 -3.01 27.02 -9.06
N ASP A 173 -2.31 26.00 -8.55
CA ASP A 173 -1.39 25.19 -9.34
C ASP A 173 -2.16 24.16 -10.19
N LEU A 174 -2.25 24.41 -11.50
CA LEU A 174 -2.85 23.52 -12.50
C LEU A 174 -1.82 22.61 -13.16
N LEU A 175 -0.53 23.00 -13.16
CA LEU A 175 0.53 22.35 -13.95
C LEU A 175 1.53 21.53 -13.14
N GLY A 176 1.42 21.56 -11.83
CA GLY A 176 2.30 20.79 -10.96
C GLY A 176 1.99 19.30 -10.93
N GLY A 177 0.93 18.85 -11.62
CA GLY A 177 0.70 17.44 -11.92
C GLY A 177 1.50 16.97 -13.15
N PHE A 178 0.94 16.02 -13.90
CA PHE A 178 1.51 15.50 -15.14
C PHE A 178 0.91 16.12 -16.41
N ALA A 179 -0.01 17.08 -16.33
CA ALA A 179 -0.67 17.71 -17.49
C ALA A 179 0.31 18.13 -18.59
N VAL A 180 1.37 18.86 -18.25
CA VAL A 180 2.38 19.32 -19.23
C VAL A 180 3.12 18.14 -19.86
N PHE A 181 3.55 17.19 -19.03
CA PHE A 181 4.24 16.00 -19.50
C PHE A 181 3.34 15.17 -20.44
N GLY A 182 2.10 14.92 -20.03
CA GLY A 182 1.09 14.23 -20.85
C GLY A 182 0.82 14.94 -22.17
N THR A 183 0.73 16.27 -22.16
CA THR A 183 0.56 17.09 -23.38
C THR A 183 1.71 16.89 -24.36
N ILE A 184 2.96 16.94 -23.87
CA ILE A 184 4.16 16.70 -24.69
C ILE A 184 4.16 15.26 -25.21
N MET A 185 3.86 14.29 -24.35
CA MET A 185 3.82 12.87 -24.72
C MET A 185 2.74 12.56 -25.75
N LEU A 186 1.57 13.22 -25.69
CA LEU A 186 0.55 13.13 -26.74
C LEU A 186 1.07 13.64 -28.07
N GLY A 187 1.80 14.77 -28.07
CA GLY A 187 2.43 15.29 -29.29
C GLY A 187 3.43 14.32 -29.89
N ILE A 188 4.34 13.76 -29.06
CA ILE A 188 5.33 12.77 -29.51
C ILE A 188 4.64 11.49 -30.01
N SER A 189 3.64 10.99 -29.28
CA SER A 189 2.85 9.81 -29.65
C SER A 189 2.09 10.01 -30.97
N THR A 190 1.56 11.22 -31.21
CA THR A 190 0.87 11.58 -32.45
C THR A 190 1.84 11.63 -33.62
N ALA A 191 2.96 12.33 -33.48
CA ALA A 191 4.00 12.39 -34.50
C ALA A 191 4.49 10.99 -34.87
N PHE A 192 4.72 10.13 -33.86
CA PHE A 192 5.08 8.74 -34.07
C PHE A 192 4.03 7.99 -34.90
N SER A 193 2.74 8.17 -34.60
CA SER A 193 1.64 7.49 -35.29
C SER A 193 1.41 7.99 -36.72
N LEU A 194 1.79 9.23 -37.02
CA LEU A 194 1.70 9.81 -38.36
C LEU A 194 2.89 9.39 -39.25
N VAL A 195 4.09 9.29 -38.67
CA VAL A 195 5.32 8.98 -39.41
C VAL A 195 5.52 7.47 -39.56
N LEU A 196 5.16 6.67 -38.56
CA LEU A 196 5.43 5.23 -38.51
C LEU A 196 4.11 4.45 -38.44
N GLN A 197 3.56 4.12 -39.61
CA GLN A 197 2.25 3.48 -39.73
C GLN A 197 2.31 1.95 -39.86
N ASP A 198 3.49 1.36 -40.03
CA ASP A 198 3.61 -0.10 -40.19
C ASP A 198 3.18 -0.85 -38.92
N SER A 199 2.60 -2.04 -39.08
CA SER A 199 2.12 -2.88 -37.98
C SER A 199 3.18 -3.16 -36.91
N TYR A 200 4.43 -3.39 -37.35
CA TYR A 200 5.56 -3.53 -36.44
C TYR A 200 5.77 -2.30 -35.55
N TRP A 201 5.71 -1.09 -36.13
CA TRP A 201 5.88 0.15 -35.37
C TRP A 201 4.68 0.45 -34.46
N VAL A 202 3.48 -0.02 -34.81
CA VAL A 202 2.31 0.02 -33.91
C VAL A 202 2.59 -0.80 -32.65
N GLN A 203 3.13 -2.01 -32.77
CA GLN A 203 3.51 -2.83 -31.62
C GLN A 203 4.66 -2.23 -30.81
N MET A 204 5.67 -1.66 -31.50
CA MET A 204 6.86 -1.08 -30.87
C MET A 204 6.66 0.30 -30.27
N LYS A 205 5.58 1.00 -30.62
CA LYS A 205 5.26 2.34 -30.10
C LYS A 205 5.26 2.36 -28.57
N GLY A 206 4.64 1.36 -27.93
CA GLY A 206 4.62 1.22 -26.48
C GLY A 206 6.02 1.08 -25.89
N THR A 207 6.87 0.24 -26.49
CA THR A 207 8.26 0.06 -26.07
C THR A 207 9.07 1.34 -26.23
N ALA A 208 9.00 2.02 -27.37
CA ALA A 208 9.78 3.23 -27.63
C ALA A 208 9.41 4.37 -26.68
N LEU A 209 8.10 4.64 -26.53
CA LEU A 209 7.61 5.69 -25.63
C LEU A 209 7.81 5.31 -24.15
N GLY A 210 7.71 4.03 -23.82
CA GLY A 210 7.97 3.48 -22.50
C GLY A 210 9.43 3.66 -22.09
N LEU A 211 10.39 3.30 -22.95
CA LEU A 211 11.82 3.49 -22.71
C LEU A 211 12.20 4.97 -22.65
N PHE A 212 11.61 5.81 -23.52
CA PHE A 212 11.79 7.25 -23.45
C PHE A 212 11.35 7.80 -22.09
N THR A 213 10.13 7.47 -21.66
CA THR A 213 9.61 7.90 -20.34
C THR A 213 10.45 7.35 -19.20
N ALA A 214 10.83 6.08 -19.25
CA ALA A 214 11.69 5.46 -18.25
C ALA A 214 13.05 6.16 -18.15
N SER A 215 13.65 6.54 -19.28
CA SER A 215 14.92 7.28 -19.29
C SER A 215 14.80 8.64 -18.59
N LEU A 216 13.70 9.35 -18.79
CA LEU A 216 13.44 10.65 -18.16
C LEU A 216 13.26 10.50 -16.64
N PHE A 217 12.52 9.47 -16.22
CA PHE A 217 12.36 9.13 -14.81
C PHE A 217 13.67 8.68 -14.16
N MET A 218 14.49 7.89 -14.89
CA MET A 218 15.81 7.46 -14.41
C MET A 218 16.73 8.66 -14.22
N ALA A 219 16.80 9.55 -15.21
CA ALA A 219 17.61 10.76 -15.16
C ALA A 219 17.16 11.67 -14.02
N ASP A 220 15.86 11.85 -13.81
CA ASP A 220 15.35 12.62 -12.67
C ASP A 220 15.71 11.97 -11.33
N GLY A 221 15.53 10.66 -11.20
CA GLY A 221 15.85 9.92 -9.98
C GLY A 221 17.34 9.93 -9.62
N LEU A 222 18.22 9.71 -10.60
CA LEU A 222 19.66 9.63 -10.40
C LEU A 222 20.34 11.00 -10.32
N LEU A 223 19.98 11.93 -11.21
CA LEU A 223 20.70 13.22 -11.35
C LEU A 223 20.06 14.34 -10.55
N ARG A 224 18.73 14.30 -10.37
CA ARG A 224 17.95 15.36 -9.71
C ARG A 224 17.26 14.90 -8.43
N GLN A 225 17.60 13.70 -7.93
CA GLN A 225 17.01 13.10 -6.73
C GLN A 225 15.47 13.01 -6.76
N GLY A 226 14.87 12.91 -7.95
CA GLY A 226 13.42 12.84 -8.12
C GLY A 226 12.71 14.20 -8.01
N ALA A 227 13.43 15.32 -8.07
CA ALA A 227 12.87 16.65 -7.82
C ALA A 227 11.76 17.06 -8.81
N TYR A 228 11.68 16.43 -9.98
CA TYR A 228 10.62 16.70 -10.95
C TYR A 228 9.56 15.61 -10.96
N PHE A 229 9.86 14.42 -11.51
CA PHE A 229 8.90 13.35 -11.69
C PHE A 229 8.54 12.67 -10.37
N GLY A 230 9.52 12.41 -9.50
CA GLY A 230 9.27 11.84 -8.18
C GLY A 230 8.37 12.73 -7.31
N ALA A 231 8.66 14.03 -7.27
CA ALA A 231 7.88 15.02 -6.52
C ALA A 231 6.44 15.18 -7.06
N ARG A 232 6.26 15.16 -8.38
CA ARG A 232 4.94 15.22 -9.01
C ARG A 232 4.14 13.94 -8.76
N PHE A 233 4.78 12.78 -8.87
CA PHE A 233 4.13 11.48 -8.65
C PHE A 233 3.64 11.32 -7.21
N GLU A 234 4.37 11.84 -6.22
CA GLU A 234 3.94 11.79 -4.82
C GLU A 234 2.60 12.51 -4.58
N ARG A 235 2.22 13.49 -5.41
CA ARG A 235 0.96 14.24 -5.25
C ARG A 235 -0.29 13.36 -5.36
N TYR A 236 -0.18 12.21 -6.02
CA TYR A 236 -1.27 11.25 -6.19
C TYR A 236 -1.23 10.14 -5.13
N MET A 237 -0.27 10.18 -4.22
CA MET A 237 -0.03 9.13 -3.24
C MET A 237 -0.49 9.57 -1.84
N PRO A 238 -1.13 8.68 -1.06
CA PRO A 238 -1.62 9.00 0.28
C PRO A 238 -0.50 9.14 1.33
N GLY A 239 0.73 8.72 1.02
CA GLY A 239 1.86 8.67 1.96
C GLY A 239 3.05 9.53 1.54
N SER A 240 4.02 9.69 2.44
CA SER A 240 5.29 10.34 2.11
C SER A 240 6.28 9.36 1.49
N LEU A 241 6.88 9.74 0.36
CA LEU A 241 7.76 8.87 -0.42
C LEU A 241 9.12 9.53 -0.66
N HIS A 242 10.17 8.72 -0.75
CA HIS A 242 11.48 9.15 -1.24
C HIS A 242 11.39 9.39 -2.74
N HIS A 243 11.44 10.66 -3.18
CA HIS A 243 11.26 11.05 -4.58
C HIS A 243 12.26 10.38 -5.52
N ASN A 244 13.52 10.28 -5.12
CA ASN A 244 14.56 9.60 -5.88
C ASN A 244 14.24 8.13 -6.12
N ARG A 245 13.87 7.40 -5.06
CA ARG A 245 13.50 5.97 -5.13
C ARG A 245 12.24 5.80 -5.96
N LEU A 246 11.26 6.67 -5.78
CA LEU A 246 10.03 6.62 -6.57
C LEU A 246 10.33 6.81 -8.07
N ALA A 247 11.14 7.81 -8.44
CA ALA A 247 11.50 8.07 -9.82
C ALA A 247 12.30 6.91 -10.45
N ILE A 248 13.31 6.39 -9.74
CA ILE A 248 14.10 5.22 -10.18
C ILE A 248 13.20 3.99 -10.30
N GLY A 249 12.35 3.74 -9.30
CA GLY A 249 11.46 2.59 -9.29
C GLY A 249 10.46 2.62 -10.43
N MET A 250 9.84 3.76 -10.69
CA MET A 250 8.95 3.94 -11.85
C MET A 250 9.69 3.78 -13.17
N SER A 251 10.96 4.18 -13.26
CA SER A 251 11.79 3.90 -14.42
C SER A 251 12.01 2.40 -14.62
N LEU A 252 12.34 1.65 -13.57
CA LEU A 252 12.51 0.21 -13.64
C LEU A 252 11.23 -0.49 -14.09
N VAL A 253 10.07 -0.07 -13.57
CA VAL A 253 8.76 -0.57 -14.03
C VAL A 253 8.56 -0.29 -15.52
N GLY A 254 8.89 0.92 -15.98
CA GLY A 254 8.81 1.28 -17.39
C GLY A 254 9.74 0.44 -18.28
N ILE A 255 10.96 0.16 -17.84
CA ILE A 255 11.91 -0.71 -18.56
C ILE A 255 11.38 -2.15 -18.63
N VAL A 256 10.86 -2.67 -17.53
CA VAL A 256 10.30 -4.03 -17.48
C VAL A 256 9.08 -4.15 -18.38
N SER A 257 8.15 -3.19 -18.34
CA SER A 257 6.97 -3.20 -19.21
C SER A 257 7.36 -3.04 -20.69
N ALA A 258 8.28 -2.13 -21.02
CA ALA A 258 8.76 -1.95 -22.38
C ALA A 258 9.51 -3.18 -22.91
N GLY A 259 10.32 -3.83 -22.07
CA GLY A 259 11.02 -5.07 -22.36
C GLY A 259 10.07 -6.26 -22.52
N GLY A 260 9.02 -6.33 -21.68
CA GLY A 260 7.94 -7.30 -21.81
C GLY A 260 7.18 -7.15 -23.13
N ASN A 261 6.78 -5.92 -23.48
CA ASN A 261 6.15 -5.65 -24.77
C ASN A 261 7.05 -6.01 -25.95
N TYR A 262 8.33 -5.63 -25.90
CA TYR A 262 9.31 -5.98 -26.93
C TYR A 262 9.47 -7.49 -27.09
N PHE A 263 9.67 -8.19 -25.97
CA PHE A 263 9.83 -9.64 -25.96
C PHE A 263 8.60 -10.34 -26.54
N VAL A 264 7.40 -9.91 -26.15
CA VAL A 264 6.15 -10.51 -26.64
C VAL A 264 5.96 -10.25 -28.12
N ALA A 265 6.17 -9.02 -28.57
CA ALA A 265 6.00 -8.66 -29.98
C ALA A 265 6.99 -9.36 -30.92
N GLU A 266 8.24 -9.58 -30.48
CA GLU A 266 9.27 -10.21 -31.31
C GLU A 266 9.16 -11.74 -31.35
N ASN A 267 8.63 -12.37 -30.29
CA ASN A 267 8.69 -13.83 -30.14
C ASN A 267 7.33 -14.53 -30.27
N PHE A 268 6.21 -13.79 -30.32
CA PHE A 268 4.86 -14.36 -30.34
C PHE A 268 4.01 -13.79 -31.49
N SER A 269 2.83 -14.37 -31.70
CA SER A 269 1.89 -13.87 -32.69
C SER A 269 1.23 -12.56 -32.27
N GLU A 270 0.70 -11.82 -33.25
CA GLU A 270 -0.05 -10.58 -33.03
C GLU A 270 -1.26 -10.79 -32.11
N ASP A 271 -1.99 -11.90 -32.25
CA ASP A 271 -3.13 -12.24 -31.39
C ASP A 271 -2.71 -12.41 -29.91
N PHE A 272 -1.53 -13.02 -29.69
CA PHE A 272 -0.99 -13.17 -28.34
C PHE A 272 -0.50 -11.83 -27.80
N TRP A 273 0.13 -11.00 -28.63
CA TRP A 273 0.53 -9.64 -28.27
C TRP A 273 -0.68 -8.76 -27.87
N LEU A 274 -1.79 -8.84 -28.61
CA LEU A 274 -3.05 -8.16 -28.25
C LEU A 274 -3.59 -8.65 -26.91
N THR A 275 -3.53 -9.97 -26.67
CA THR A 275 -3.94 -10.55 -25.37
C THR A 275 -3.04 -10.06 -24.24
N TYR A 276 -1.74 -10.03 -24.45
CA TYR A 276 -0.76 -9.56 -23.48
C TYR A 276 -0.98 -8.09 -23.09
N THR A 277 -1.04 -7.21 -24.09
CA THR A 277 -1.21 -5.76 -23.88
C THR A 277 -2.58 -5.41 -23.28
N THR A 278 -3.60 -6.20 -23.57
CA THR A 278 -4.96 -5.97 -23.04
C THR A 278 -5.14 -6.48 -21.62
N PHE A 279 -4.62 -7.68 -21.30
CA PHE A 279 -4.98 -8.39 -20.06
C PHE A 279 -3.81 -8.69 -19.13
N LEU A 280 -2.58 -8.84 -19.63
CA LEU A 280 -1.44 -9.30 -18.83
C LEU A 280 -0.53 -8.16 -18.38
N ASP A 281 -0.32 -7.16 -19.24
CA ASP A 281 0.58 -6.03 -18.95
C ASP A 281 0.10 -5.21 -17.74
N PHE A 282 -1.22 -4.95 -17.63
CA PHE A 282 -1.78 -4.17 -16.52
C PHE A 282 -1.59 -4.84 -15.14
N PRO A 283 -1.91 -6.13 -14.92
CA PRO A 283 -1.58 -6.82 -13.67
C PRO A 283 -0.09 -6.81 -13.33
N ILE A 284 0.78 -7.02 -14.32
CA ILE A 284 2.24 -7.01 -14.12
C ILE A 284 2.69 -5.61 -13.67
N PHE A 285 2.21 -4.57 -14.34
CA PHE A 285 2.44 -3.19 -13.96
C PHE A 285 1.96 -2.92 -12.53
N MET A 286 0.74 -3.32 -12.17
CA MET A 286 0.16 -3.08 -10.85
C MET A 286 0.96 -3.75 -9.73
N VAL A 287 1.36 -5.01 -9.90
CA VAL A 287 2.19 -5.72 -8.91
C VAL A 287 3.54 -5.03 -8.76
N SER A 288 4.19 -4.71 -9.88
CA SER A 288 5.50 -4.04 -9.89
C SER A 288 5.41 -2.67 -9.23
N PHE A 289 4.35 -1.92 -9.52
CA PHE A 289 4.08 -0.62 -8.93
C PHE A 289 3.91 -0.69 -7.41
N LEU A 290 3.15 -1.67 -6.90
CA LEU A 290 2.98 -1.87 -5.46
C LEU A 290 4.30 -2.23 -4.75
N VAL A 291 5.15 -3.03 -5.40
CA VAL A 291 6.50 -3.33 -4.90
C VAL A 291 7.34 -2.06 -4.80
N ILE A 292 7.32 -1.21 -5.84
CA ILE A 292 8.03 0.07 -5.82
C ILE A 292 7.48 1.00 -4.75
N LEU A 293 6.16 1.10 -4.57
CA LEU A 293 5.57 1.93 -3.51
C LEU A 293 6.01 1.50 -2.11
N ARG A 294 6.13 0.19 -1.88
CA ARG A 294 6.67 -0.33 -0.61
C ARG A 294 8.14 0.06 -0.43
N TRP A 295 8.94 -0.07 -1.49
CA TRP A 295 10.36 0.27 -1.45
C TRP A 295 10.66 1.78 -1.32
N ALA A 296 9.82 2.63 -1.91
CA ALA A 296 9.98 4.07 -1.91
C ALA A 296 9.43 4.76 -0.63
N ARG A 297 8.78 4.03 0.26
CA ARG A 297 8.17 4.58 1.48
C ARG A 297 9.22 5.13 2.45
N LYS A 298 8.97 6.31 3.02
CA LYS A 298 9.78 6.87 4.12
C LYS A 298 9.39 6.17 5.43
N SER A 299 10.37 5.67 6.17
CA SER A 299 10.15 5.18 7.56
C SER A 299 10.01 6.38 8.51
N LYS A 300 9.11 6.30 9.49
CA LYS A 300 8.75 7.43 10.40
C LYS A 300 9.91 7.93 11.28
N GLY A 301 11.00 7.20 11.44
CA GLY A 301 12.11 7.56 12.34
C GLY A 301 13.02 8.72 11.89
N ALA A 302 12.76 9.38 10.75
CA ALA A 302 13.65 10.41 10.19
C ALA A 302 13.17 11.85 10.39
N ILE A 303 12.07 12.10 11.12
CA ILE A 303 11.47 13.43 11.27
C ILE A 303 11.89 14.12 12.60
N GLU A 304 12.49 13.41 13.56
CA GLU A 304 12.94 14.00 14.84
C GLU A 304 14.39 14.55 14.84
N GLY A 305 15.09 14.54 13.70
CA GLY A 305 16.54 14.75 13.66
C GLY A 305 17.07 16.08 13.14
N THR A 306 16.26 17.13 13.00
CA THR A 306 16.74 18.45 12.56
C THR A 306 16.01 19.61 13.22
N THR A 307 16.27 19.78 14.51
CA THR A 307 16.21 21.09 15.19
C THR A 307 17.33 21.12 16.22
N GLU A 308 18.51 21.54 15.77
CA GLU A 308 19.48 22.33 16.53
C GLU A 308 20.11 23.35 15.59
#